data_AF-A0A3M1NXG3-F1
#
_entry.id   AF-A0A3M1NXG3-F1
#
_cell.length_a   1.000
_cell.length_b   1.000
_cell.length_c   1.000
_cell.angle_alpha   90.00
_cell.angle_beta   90.00
_cell.angle_gamma   90.00
#
_symmetry.space_group_name_H-M   'P 1'
#
loop_
_entity.id
_entity.type
_entity.pdbx_description
1 polymer ?
#
loop_
_entity_poly.entity_id
_entity_poly.type
_entity_poly.pdbx_seq_one_letter_code
_entity_poly.pdbx_strand_id
1 'polypeptide(L)' 'IFLSPGLQYVGGRRWLIEASVQFPIVNEPNGTQLGTDWTVSLGTRVLLF' A
#
# COMPACT_ATOMS: atom_id res chain seq x y z
N ILE A 1 -2.08 -5.15 -13.31
CA ILE A 1 -3.15 -5.18 -12.27
C ILE A 1 -2.47 -5.46 -10.93
N PHE A 2 -2.84 -4.74 -9.86
CA PHE A 2 -2.21 -4.86 -8.55
C PHE A 2 -3.22 -5.36 -7.52
N LEU A 3 -2.81 -6.33 -6.71
CA LEU A 3 -3.51 -6.74 -5.50
C LEU A 3 -2.89 -6.00 -4.32
N SER A 4 -3.70 -5.22 -3.60
CA SER A 4 -3.20 -4.32 -2.56
C SER A 4 -3.86 -4.62 -1.22
N PRO A 5 -3.56 -5.77 -0.57
CA PRO A 5 -4.02 -6.01 0.79
C PRO A 5 -3.52 -4.91 1.73
N GLY A 6 -4.46 -4.26 2.41
CA GLY A 6 -4.20 -3.20 3.37
C GLY A 6 -4.79 -3.52 4.73
N LEU A 7 -4.04 -3.18 5.77
CA LEU A 7 -4.51 -3.07 7.14
C LEU A 7 -4.72 -1.59 7.46
N GLN A 8 -5.91 -1.28 7.96
CA GLN A 8 -6.19 0.03 8.52
C GLN A 8 -6.53 -0.14 10.00
N TYR A 9 -5.79 0.55 10.85
CA TYR A 9 -5.99 0.56 12.28
C TYR A 9 -6.42 1.96 12.72
N VAL A 10 -7.60 2.05 13.32
CA VAL A 10 -8.10 3.29 13.93
C VAL A 10 -7.82 3.24 15.42
N GLY A 11 -6.84 4.03 15.85
CA GLY A 11 -6.43 4.19 17.24
C GLY A 11 -7.19 5.34 17.89
N GLY A 12 -8.04 5.03 18.87
CA GLY A 12 -8.80 6.03 19.63
C GLY A 12 -9.77 6.81 18.75
N ARG A 13 -9.82 8.13 18.92
CA ARG A 13 -10.77 9.03 18.20
C ARG A 13 -10.15 9.83 17.06
N ARG A 14 -8.82 9.79 16.93
CA ARG A 14 -8.09 10.77 16.11
C ARG A 14 -6.99 10.18 15.25
N TRP A 15 -6.57 8.95 15.50
CA TRP A 15 -5.41 8.37 14.82
C TRP A 15 -5.86 7.25 13.91
N LEU A 16 -5.41 7.31 12.66
CA LEU A 16 -5.60 6.24 11.68
C LEU A 16 -4.23 5.90 11.13
N ILE A 17 -3.84 4.64 11.33
CA ILE A 17 -2.61 4.07 10.80
C ILE A 17 -3.01 3.15 9.66
N GLU A 18 -2.37 3.30 8.53
CA GLU A 18 -2.61 2.51 7.33
C GLU A 18 -1.30 1.84 6.93
N ALA A 19 -1.36 0.56 6.68
CA ALA A 19 -0.26 -0.21 6.12
C ALA A 19 -0.81 -1.03 4.96
N SER A 20 -0.25 -0.92 3.77
CA SER A 20 -0.65 -1.73 2.63
C SER A 20 0.55 -2.30 1.91
N VAL A 21 0.39 -3.51 1.41
CA VAL A 21 1.37 -4.17 0.55
C VAL A 21 0.70 -4.36 -0.79
N GLN A 22 1.34 -3.91 -1.85
CA GLN A 22 0.86 -4.01 -3.21
C GLN A 22 1.73 -5.00 -3.96
N PHE A 23 1.09 -6.03 -4.49
CA PHE A 23 1.69 -7.06 -5.32
C PHE A 23 1.14 -6.92 -6.74
N PRO A 24 1.98 -6.63 -7.74
CA PRO A 24 1.58 -6.72 -9.14
C PRO A 24 1.27 -8.17 -9.48
N ILE A 25 0.02 -8.44 -9.89
CA ILE A 25 -0.37 -9.74 -10.43
C ILE A 25 0.18 -9.90 -11.86
N VAL A 26 0.29 -8.78 -12.56
CA VAL A 26 0.72 -8.72 -13.95
C VAL A 26 1.84 -7.68 -14.03
N ASN A 27 3.04 -8.17 -14.36
CA ASN A 27 4.25 -7.38 -14.48
C ASN A 27 4.92 -7.76 -15.81
N GLU A 28 4.51 -7.10 -16.90
CA GLU A 28 5.16 -7.19 -18.21
C GLU A 28 5.98 -5.91 -18.45
N PRO A 29 7.18 -5.79 -17.86
CA PRO A 29 8.11 -4.74 -18.23
C PRO A 29 8.53 -4.93 -19.70
N ASN A 30 8.53 -3.85 -20.48
CA ASN A 30 9.04 -3.89 -21.85
C ASN A 30 10.57 -4.05 -21.85
N GLY A 31 11.07 -5.18 -22.36
CA GLY A 31 12.50 -5.41 -22.54
C GLY A 31 13.25 -5.77 -21.25
N THR A 32 14.39 -5.13 -20.98
CA THR A 32 15.27 -5.41 -19.82
C THR A 32 14.92 -4.61 -18.57
N GLN A 33 13.73 -4.02 -18.52
CA GLN A 33 13.34 -3.14 -17.43
C GLN A 33 13.07 -3.95 -16.14
N LEU A 34 13.63 -3.48 -15.02
CA LEU A 34 13.37 -4.07 -13.70
C LEU A 34 11.89 -3.92 -13.36
N GLY A 35 11.21 -5.06 -13.28
CA GLY A 35 9.84 -5.14 -12.79
C GLY A 35 9.78 -4.76 -11.31
N THR A 36 8.69 -4.11 -10.89
CA THR A 36 8.43 -3.92 -9.46
C THR A 36 7.83 -5.20 -8.91
N ASP A 37 8.49 -5.87 -7.97
CA ASP A 37 8.00 -7.15 -7.42
C ASP A 37 6.96 -6.94 -6.31
N TRP A 38 7.15 -5.89 -5.50
CA TRP A 38 6.27 -5.55 -4.39
C TRP A 38 6.44 -4.08 -4.02
N THR A 39 5.41 -3.48 -3.46
CA THR A 39 5.45 -2.10 -2.94
C THR A 39 4.80 -2.08 -1.58
N VAL A 40 5.48 -1.53 -0.58
CA VAL A 40 4.90 -1.31 0.76
C VAL A 40 4.58 0.17 0.91
N SER A 41 3.37 0.46 1.39
CA SER A 41 2.93 1.80 1.76
C SER A 41 2.59 1.81 3.24
N LEU A 42 3.11 2.80 3.95
CA LEU A 42 2.81 3.06 5.36
C LEU A 42 2.35 4.52 5.47
N GLY A 43 1.20 4.72 6.09
CA GLY A 43 0.56 6.02 6.24
C GLY A 43 0.05 6.22 7.66
N THR A 44 0.12 7.46 8.13
CA THR A 44 -0.51 7.90 9.38
C THR A 44 -1.35 9.12 9.07
N ARG A 45 -2.59 9.12 9.53
CA ARG A 45 -3.56 10.19 9.35
C ARG A 45 -4.07 10.61 10.73
N VAL A 46 -4.09 11.92 10.95
CA VAL A 46 -4.76 12.53 12.12
C VAL A 46 -6.11 13.05 11.65
N LEU A 47 -7.20 12.47 12.14
CA LEU A 47 -8.56 12.89 11.85
C LEU A 47 -8.85 14.17 12.64
N LEU A 48 -9.22 15.26 11.96
CA LEU A 48 -9.34 16.57 12.63
C LEU A 48 -10.72 16.84 13.26
N PHE A 49 -11.65 15.89 13.22
CA PHE A 49 -13.05 16.08 13.63
C PHE A 49 -13.66 14.77 14.15
#